data_AF-A0A0C1HFR3-F1
#
_entry.id   AF-A0A0C1HFR3-F1
#
_cell.length_a   1.000
_cell.length_b   1.000
_cell.length_c   1.000
_cell.angle_alpha   90.00
_cell.angle_beta   90.00
_cell.angle_gamma   90.00
#
_symmetry.space_group_name_H-M   'P 1'
#
loop_
_entity.id
_entity.type
_entity.pdbx_description
1 polymer ?
#
loop_
_entity_poly.entity_id
_entity_poly.type
_entity_poly.pdbx_seq_one_letter_code
_entity_poly.pdbx_strand_id
1 'polypeptide(L)'
;MDMEAPMKIHDLSQACCSIDNIADYIPLVSTVTNLVDIFQKCVLLHFNPEQSSSESPYYAHLRLKSFKRCIILLIPILGNISIGIYDFTCRKSKGKKPVTPNVELKSLALPNSNKEIKNNKRLILAIVKQNGWALEYVNEQFKDDKDIVLAAVKQKGMALQYASENLKNNKSVVLAAVQQDGWALEHASKELQNDKRVVLAAVRQDGSTLQEISQELRNTKEIVLAAVQQNGWALQYANEKLKDNKEIVLAAVRQNGWAIQYASEQLKNNEDVVLAALEQNGLALEYIGPALKDNKNVVLVALKQNGLALEYASQNFKNDENMVLTAVQQNGKALRHASYGLQKNKKLINLVKNQNSPLIP
;
A
#
# COMPACT_ATOMS: atom_id res chain seq x y z
N MET A 1 -40.72 18.59 -44.29
CA MET A 1 -40.30 17.55 -45.24
C MET A 1 -38.86 17.90 -45.58
N ASP A 2 -37.92 17.34 -44.82
CA ASP A 2 -36.49 17.35 -45.13
C ASP A 2 -35.90 16.19 -44.31
N MET A 3 -35.80 15.03 -44.97
CA MET A 3 -35.02 13.91 -44.45
C MET A 3 -33.55 14.23 -44.76
N GLU A 4 -32.75 14.54 -43.74
CA GLU A 4 -31.30 14.55 -43.87
C GLU A 4 -30.84 13.16 -44.30
N ALA A 5 -30.21 13.09 -45.47
CA ALA A 5 -29.70 11.85 -46.04
C ALA A 5 -28.59 11.25 -45.16
N PRO A 6 -28.52 9.91 -45.01
CA PRO A 6 -27.45 9.27 -44.25
C PRO A 6 -26.10 9.55 -44.92
N MET A 7 -25.21 10.17 -44.16
CA MET A 7 -23.83 10.50 -44.54
C MET A 7 -23.14 9.27 -45.15
N LYS A 8 -22.65 9.41 -46.39
CA LYS A 8 -22.02 8.28 -47.10
C LYS A 8 -20.67 7.96 -46.46
N ILE A 9 -20.29 6.68 -46.48
CA ILE A 9 -19.05 6.14 -45.87
C ILE A 9 -17.79 6.93 -46.31
N HIS A 10 -17.81 7.47 -47.52
CA HIS A 10 -16.74 8.31 -48.06
C HIS A 10 -16.54 9.62 -47.25
N ASP A 11 -17.63 10.26 -46.83
CA ASP A 11 -17.60 11.55 -46.12
C ASP A 11 -17.10 11.37 -44.67
N LEU A 12 -17.45 10.23 -44.04
CA LEU A 12 -16.97 9.82 -42.73
C LEU A 12 -15.46 9.52 -42.74
N SER A 13 -14.97 8.88 -43.81
CA SER A 13 -13.55 8.61 -44.02
C SER A 13 -12.74 9.92 -44.20
N GLN A 14 -13.29 10.88 -44.94
CA GLN A 14 -12.63 12.16 -45.19
C GLN A 14 -12.60 13.05 -43.93
N ALA A 15 -13.67 13.00 -43.12
CA ALA A 15 -13.73 13.65 -41.81
C ALA A 15 -12.71 13.04 -40.82
N CYS A 16 -12.60 11.71 -40.73
CA CYS A 16 -11.64 11.04 -39.86
C CYS A 16 -10.17 11.33 -40.26
N CYS A 17 -9.85 11.38 -41.56
CA CYS A 17 -8.50 11.75 -42.01
C CYS A 17 -8.16 13.22 -41.71
N SER A 18 -9.14 14.11 -41.72
CA SER A 18 -8.93 15.54 -41.41
C SER A 18 -8.73 15.78 -39.92
N ILE A 19 -9.39 14.99 -39.07
CA ILE A 19 -9.24 15.03 -37.61
C ILE A 19 -7.87 14.44 -37.17
N ASP A 20 -7.39 13.39 -37.84
CA ASP A 20 -6.09 12.74 -37.55
C ASP A 20 -4.88 13.62 -37.91
N ASN A 21 -5.03 14.56 -38.85
CA ASN A 21 -3.96 15.52 -39.19
C ASN A 21 -3.85 16.71 -38.21
N ILE A 22 -4.81 16.89 -37.30
CA ILE A 22 -4.88 18.07 -36.41
C ILE A 22 -4.67 17.69 -34.94
N ALA A 23 -4.91 16.44 -34.55
CA ALA A 23 -4.86 16.00 -33.16
C ALA A 23 -3.72 15.00 -32.88
N ASP A 24 -2.79 15.34 -31.99
CA ASP A 24 -1.75 14.41 -31.50
C ASP A 24 -2.30 13.28 -30.60
N TYR A 25 -3.62 13.17 -30.42
CA TYR A 25 -4.29 12.08 -29.72
C TYR A 25 -5.68 11.82 -30.31
N ILE A 26 -5.97 10.58 -30.71
CA ILE A 26 -7.32 10.17 -31.15
C ILE A 26 -8.20 9.89 -29.91
N PRO A 27 -9.40 10.49 -29.80
CA PRO A 27 -10.36 10.18 -28.75
C PRO A 27 -11.00 8.80 -28.95
N LEU A 28 -11.07 8.01 -27.88
CA LEU A 28 -11.73 6.71 -27.81
C LEU A 28 -13.18 6.75 -28.32
N VAL A 29 -13.50 5.86 -29.27
CA VAL A 29 -14.79 5.18 -29.32
C VAL A 29 -14.57 3.68 -29.54
N SER A 30 -14.77 2.94 -28.45
CA SER A 30 -15.11 1.50 -28.34
C SER A 30 -14.11 0.45 -28.84
N THR A 31 -13.18 -0.01 -28.00
CA THR A 31 -13.29 -1.16 -27.07
C THR A 31 -13.75 -2.48 -27.70
N VAL A 32 -12.83 -3.45 -27.73
CA VAL A 32 -13.05 -4.90 -27.86
C VAL A 32 -13.55 -5.40 -29.22
N THR A 33 -14.54 -4.78 -29.86
CA THR A 33 -15.17 -5.32 -31.09
C THR A 33 -14.20 -5.35 -32.28
N ASN A 34 -13.42 -4.29 -32.48
CA ASN A 34 -12.41 -4.24 -33.54
C ASN A 34 -11.25 -5.21 -33.32
N LEU A 35 -10.92 -5.50 -32.06
CA LEU A 35 -9.85 -6.44 -31.71
C LEU A 35 -10.30 -7.90 -31.94
N VAL A 36 -11.58 -8.19 -31.64
CA VAL A 36 -12.22 -9.48 -31.91
C VAL A 36 -12.33 -9.73 -33.42
N ASP A 37 -12.69 -8.72 -34.21
CA ASP A 37 -12.77 -8.84 -35.67
C ASP A 37 -11.38 -9.05 -36.31
N ILE A 38 -10.34 -8.38 -35.80
CA ILE A 38 -8.95 -8.63 -36.21
C ILE A 38 -8.49 -10.03 -35.82
N PHE A 39 -8.83 -10.51 -34.62
CA PHE A 39 -8.47 -11.86 -34.19
C PHE A 39 -9.19 -12.94 -35.01
N GLN A 40 -10.49 -12.74 -35.30
CA GLN A 40 -11.24 -13.61 -36.22
C GLN A 40 -10.63 -13.62 -37.62
N LYS A 41 -10.23 -12.48 -38.17
CA LYS A 41 -9.66 -12.41 -39.53
C LYS A 41 -8.20 -12.88 -39.62
N CYS A 42 -7.38 -12.68 -38.60
CA CYS A 42 -5.98 -13.08 -38.65
C CYS A 42 -5.74 -14.54 -38.24
N VAL A 43 -6.54 -15.08 -37.30
CA VAL A 43 -6.30 -16.39 -36.71
C VAL A 43 -7.23 -17.47 -37.27
N LEU A 44 -8.52 -17.16 -37.50
CA LEU A 44 -9.48 -18.16 -38.00
C LEU A 44 -9.49 -18.30 -39.53
N LEU A 45 -9.24 -17.22 -40.29
CA LEU A 45 -9.20 -17.30 -41.77
C LEU A 45 -7.93 -17.94 -42.35
N HIS A 46 -6.94 -18.31 -41.52
CA HIS A 46 -5.85 -19.19 -41.97
C HIS A 46 -6.25 -20.67 -42.07
N PHE A 47 -7.52 -21.00 -41.77
CA PHE A 47 -8.05 -22.37 -41.83
C PHE A 47 -9.03 -22.65 -42.98
N ASN A 48 -9.11 -21.77 -43.98
CA ASN A 48 -9.67 -22.15 -45.29
C ASN A 48 -8.96 -21.39 -46.41
N PRO A 49 -8.33 -22.07 -47.38
CA PRO A 49 -7.88 -21.41 -48.58
C PRO A 49 -9.11 -21.07 -49.44
N GLU A 50 -8.98 -19.99 -50.21
CA GLU A 50 -9.93 -19.49 -51.22
C GLU A 50 -11.00 -18.50 -50.72
N GLN A 51 -10.71 -17.20 -50.80
CA GLN A 51 -11.17 -16.34 -51.90
C GLN A 51 -10.77 -14.87 -51.69
N SER A 52 -10.68 -14.18 -52.82
CA SER A 52 -9.98 -12.93 -53.13
C SER A 52 -10.63 -11.63 -52.63
N SER A 53 -9.77 -10.73 -52.16
CA SER A 53 -9.76 -9.25 -52.25
C SER A 53 -11.05 -8.46 -52.56
N SER A 54 -11.37 -7.48 -51.70
CA SER A 54 -11.86 -6.17 -52.14
C SER A 54 -11.02 -5.05 -51.51
N GLU A 55 -10.46 -4.19 -52.37
CA GLU A 55 -9.52 -3.13 -52.03
C GLU A 55 -10.26 -1.96 -51.37
N SER A 56 -10.08 -1.78 -50.06
CA SER A 56 -10.46 -0.54 -49.37
C SER A 56 -9.19 0.32 -49.12
N PRO A 57 -9.18 1.60 -49.54
CA PRO A 57 -8.03 2.51 -49.38
C PRO A 57 -7.55 2.65 -47.93
N TYR A 58 -8.45 2.46 -46.97
CA TYR A 58 -8.15 2.48 -45.54
C TYR A 58 -7.16 1.38 -45.13
N TYR A 59 -7.31 0.17 -45.67
CA TYR A 59 -6.43 -0.96 -45.35
C TYR A 59 -5.06 -0.86 -46.07
N ALA A 60 -5.00 -0.18 -47.20
CA ALA A 60 -3.74 0.17 -47.86
C ALA A 60 -2.94 1.21 -47.05
N HIS A 61 -3.62 2.18 -46.42
CA HIS A 61 -2.99 3.17 -45.54
C HIS A 61 -2.45 2.55 -44.24
N LEU A 62 -3.19 1.62 -43.63
CA LEU A 62 -2.76 0.90 -42.42
C LEU A 62 -1.52 0.02 -42.64
N ARG A 63 -1.30 -0.48 -43.86
CA ARG A 63 -0.10 -1.28 -44.22
C ARG A 63 1.21 -0.48 -44.16
N LEU A 64 1.15 0.86 -44.21
CA LEU A 64 2.34 1.72 -44.24
C LEU A 64 2.86 2.14 -42.85
N LYS A 65 2.13 1.88 -41.76
CA LYS A 65 2.62 2.20 -40.40
C LYS A 65 3.12 0.95 -39.68
N SER A 66 4.35 1.03 -39.16
CA SER A 66 5.11 -0.13 -38.69
C SER A 66 4.35 -0.94 -37.62
N PHE A 67 4.25 -2.25 -37.85
CA PHE A 67 3.74 -3.31 -36.98
C PHE A 67 4.18 -3.17 -35.49
N LYS A 68 5.32 -2.52 -35.26
CA LYS A 68 5.89 -2.21 -33.94
C LYS A 68 4.98 -1.32 -33.07
N ARG A 69 4.20 -0.39 -33.64
CA ARG A 69 3.28 0.48 -32.89
C ARG A 69 1.99 -0.22 -32.47
N CYS A 70 1.46 -1.12 -33.31
CA CYS A 70 0.30 -1.95 -32.96
C CYS A 70 0.63 -2.91 -31.79
N ILE A 71 1.83 -3.49 -31.77
CA ILE A 71 2.27 -4.36 -30.66
C ILE A 71 2.36 -3.58 -29.35
N ILE A 72 2.91 -2.35 -29.35
CA ILE A 72 3.06 -1.54 -28.13
C ILE A 72 1.70 -1.19 -27.50
N LEU A 73 0.68 -0.90 -28.32
CA LEU A 73 -0.67 -0.60 -27.85
C LEU A 73 -1.46 -1.83 -27.37
N LEU A 74 -1.07 -3.04 -27.77
CA LEU A 74 -1.71 -4.30 -27.39
C LEU A 74 -1.23 -4.84 -26.04
N ILE A 75 -0.02 -4.50 -25.61
CA ILE A 75 0.60 -4.99 -24.36
C ILE A 75 -0.24 -4.69 -23.11
N PRO A 76 -0.81 -3.47 -22.92
CA PRO A 76 -1.62 -3.18 -21.72
C PRO A 76 -2.95 -3.93 -21.69
N ILE A 77 -3.58 -4.11 -22.87
CA ILE A 77 -4.88 -4.78 -22.99
C ILE A 77 -4.72 -6.29 -22.78
N LEU A 78 -3.66 -6.89 -23.35
CA LEU A 78 -3.33 -8.29 -23.12
C LEU A 78 -2.97 -8.56 -21.65
N GLY A 79 -2.23 -7.67 -21.00
CA GLY A 79 -1.93 -7.77 -19.57
C GLY A 79 -3.18 -7.82 -18.69
N ASN A 80 -4.15 -6.93 -18.97
CA ASN A 80 -5.40 -6.88 -18.21
C ASN A 80 -6.31 -8.08 -18.48
N ILE A 81 -6.35 -8.59 -19.73
CA ILE A 81 -7.10 -9.80 -20.07
C ILE A 81 -6.45 -11.04 -19.43
N SER A 82 -5.12 -11.13 -19.40
CA SER A 82 -4.40 -12.22 -18.71
C SER A 82 -4.65 -12.22 -17.21
N ILE A 83 -4.69 -11.04 -16.56
CA ILE A 83 -5.04 -10.92 -15.15
C ILE A 83 -6.51 -11.32 -14.92
N GLY A 84 -7.43 -10.87 -15.77
CA GLY A 84 -8.85 -11.23 -15.67
C GLY A 84 -9.11 -12.73 -15.86
N ILE A 85 -8.40 -13.38 -16.79
CA ILE A 85 -8.47 -14.83 -16.99
C ILE A 85 -7.85 -15.57 -15.80
N TYR A 86 -6.70 -15.10 -15.28
CA TYR A 86 -6.06 -15.69 -14.11
C TYR A 86 -6.98 -15.62 -12.87
N ASP A 87 -7.57 -14.46 -12.60
CA ASP A 87 -8.47 -14.25 -11.45
C ASP A 87 -9.76 -15.09 -11.58
N PHE A 88 -10.28 -15.28 -12.80
CA PHE A 88 -11.42 -16.16 -13.07
C PHE A 88 -11.08 -17.64 -12.90
N THR A 89 -9.86 -18.07 -13.26
CA THR A 89 -9.39 -19.45 -13.04
C THR A 89 -9.13 -19.78 -11.57
N CYS A 90 -8.63 -18.83 -10.77
CA CYS A 90 -8.41 -19.01 -9.33
C CYS A 90 -9.73 -19.08 -8.53
N ARG A 91 -10.80 -18.39 -8.95
CA ARG A 91 -12.11 -18.47 -8.27
C ARG A 91 -12.80 -19.84 -8.40
N LYS A 92 -12.55 -20.59 -9.49
CA LYS A 92 -13.06 -21.97 -9.66
C LYS A 92 -12.21 -23.03 -8.95
N SER A 93 -11.03 -22.69 -8.41
CA SER A 93 -10.10 -23.65 -7.81
C SER A 93 -10.13 -23.69 -6.27
N LYS A 94 -11.25 -23.38 -5.61
CA LYS A 94 -11.51 -23.91 -4.26
C LYS A 94 -11.85 -25.40 -4.38
N GLY A 95 -10.85 -26.23 -4.60
CA GLY A 95 -11.04 -27.68 -4.55
C GLY A 95 -9.95 -28.56 -5.17
N LYS A 96 -9.19 -28.11 -6.18
CA LYS A 96 -8.12 -28.93 -6.78
C LYS A 96 -6.99 -28.03 -7.30
N LYS A 97 -5.74 -28.41 -6.98
CA LYS A 97 -4.50 -27.75 -7.42
C LYS A 97 -4.53 -27.52 -8.94
N PRO A 98 -4.34 -26.28 -9.44
CA PRO A 98 -4.33 -26.04 -10.87
C PRO A 98 -2.93 -26.28 -11.45
N VAL A 99 -2.86 -27.21 -12.40
CA VAL A 99 -1.78 -27.31 -13.38
C VAL A 99 -1.99 -26.17 -14.38
N THR A 100 -1.00 -25.28 -14.53
CA THR A 100 -0.98 -24.19 -15.52
C THR A 100 0.06 -24.47 -16.61
N PRO A 101 -0.09 -23.83 -17.80
CA PRO A 101 0.46 -24.34 -19.05
C PRO A 101 1.97 -24.11 -19.15
N ASN A 102 2.65 -25.12 -19.69
CA ASN A 102 4.07 -25.13 -20.06
C ASN A 102 4.49 -23.85 -20.79
N VAL A 103 5.06 -22.90 -20.06
CA VAL A 103 6.36 -22.38 -20.49
C VAL A 103 7.29 -23.57 -20.31
N GLU A 104 7.69 -24.20 -21.42
CA GLU A 104 8.76 -25.20 -21.39
C GLU A 104 10.05 -24.52 -20.90
N LEU A 105 10.18 -24.35 -19.59
CA LEU A 105 11.36 -24.88 -18.90
C LEU A 105 11.23 -26.40 -18.97
N LYS A 106 11.32 -26.93 -20.20
CA LYS A 106 11.54 -28.35 -20.45
C LYS A 106 12.64 -28.73 -19.49
N SER A 107 12.35 -29.73 -18.67
CA SER A 107 13.31 -30.42 -17.82
C SER A 107 14.72 -30.23 -18.39
N LEU A 108 15.53 -29.40 -17.73
CA LEU A 108 16.97 -29.46 -17.93
C LEU A 108 17.36 -30.82 -17.37
N ALA A 109 17.17 -31.85 -18.20
CA ALA A 109 17.88 -33.09 -18.12
C ALA A 109 19.34 -32.69 -17.93
N LEU A 110 19.91 -33.13 -16.81
CA LEU A 110 21.27 -32.86 -16.37
C LEU A 110 22.25 -32.74 -17.56
N PRO A 111 22.98 -31.62 -17.69
CA PRO A 111 24.24 -31.60 -18.39
C PRO A 111 25.37 -31.33 -17.40
N ASN A 112 26.28 -32.31 -17.31
CA ASN A 112 27.53 -32.29 -16.55
C ASN A 112 28.56 -31.29 -17.14
N SER A 113 28.21 -30.00 -17.28
CA SER A 113 29.17 -28.96 -17.69
C SER A 113 29.07 -27.70 -16.84
N ASN A 114 30.18 -27.35 -16.17
CA ASN A 114 30.28 -26.16 -15.30
C ASN A 114 30.00 -24.82 -16.02
N LYS A 115 30.02 -24.80 -17.36
CA LYS A 115 29.82 -23.59 -18.17
C LYS A 115 28.33 -23.25 -18.33
N GLU A 116 27.47 -24.25 -18.51
CA GLU A 116 26.03 -24.06 -18.68
C GLU A 116 25.35 -23.68 -17.35
N ILE A 117 25.77 -24.29 -16.23
CA ILE A 117 25.30 -23.91 -14.89
C ILE A 117 25.63 -22.44 -14.60
N LYS A 118 26.83 -21.97 -14.99
CA LYS A 118 27.22 -20.55 -14.83
C LYS A 118 26.38 -19.61 -15.69
N ASN A 119 26.04 -20.00 -16.92
CA ASN A 119 25.18 -19.19 -17.79
C ASN A 119 23.75 -19.12 -17.25
N ASN A 120 23.20 -20.25 -16.78
CA ASN A 120 21.89 -20.30 -16.17
C ASN A 120 21.83 -19.49 -14.86
N LYS A 121 22.87 -19.57 -14.02
CA LYS A 121 23.00 -18.72 -12.82
C LYS A 121 22.96 -17.22 -13.18
N ARG A 122 23.67 -16.78 -14.23
CA ARG A 122 23.64 -15.36 -14.66
C ARG A 122 22.26 -14.92 -15.13
N LEU A 123 21.57 -15.75 -15.92
CA LEU A 123 20.22 -15.47 -16.39
C LEU A 123 19.23 -15.36 -15.22
N ILE A 124 19.25 -16.35 -14.32
CA ILE A 124 18.40 -16.36 -13.13
C ILE A 124 18.67 -15.14 -12.26
N LEU A 125 19.96 -14.81 -12.05
CA LEU A 125 20.35 -13.61 -11.32
C LEU A 125 19.80 -12.33 -11.94
N ALA A 126 19.74 -12.24 -13.27
CA ALA A 126 19.14 -11.09 -13.97
C ALA A 126 17.61 -11.03 -13.78
N ILE A 127 16.94 -12.19 -13.79
CA ILE A 127 15.49 -12.30 -13.58
C ILE A 127 15.11 -11.91 -12.15
N VAL A 128 15.76 -12.50 -11.13
CA VAL A 128 15.41 -12.22 -9.72
C VAL A 128 15.72 -10.77 -9.31
N LYS A 129 16.68 -10.13 -9.97
CA LYS A 129 16.95 -8.69 -9.78
C LYS A 129 15.85 -7.79 -10.33
N GLN A 130 15.12 -8.23 -11.35
CA GLN A 130 13.98 -7.49 -11.88
C GLN A 130 12.69 -7.83 -11.12
N ASN A 131 12.53 -9.10 -10.72
CA ASN A 131 11.38 -9.59 -9.97
C ASN A 131 11.80 -10.64 -8.92
N GLY A 132 11.84 -10.26 -7.64
CA GLY A 132 12.24 -11.14 -6.55
C GLY A 132 11.35 -12.37 -6.37
N TRP A 133 10.07 -12.28 -6.75
CA TRP A 133 9.12 -13.40 -6.72
C TRP A 133 9.49 -14.53 -7.68
N ALA A 134 10.34 -14.27 -8.69
CA ALA A 134 10.79 -15.29 -9.63
C ALA A 134 11.53 -16.45 -8.93
N LEU A 135 12.02 -16.26 -7.69
CA LEU A 135 12.64 -17.31 -6.88
C LEU A 135 11.69 -18.50 -6.62
N GLU A 136 10.37 -18.30 -6.65
CA GLU A 136 9.39 -19.39 -6.52
C GLU A 136 9.59 -20.49 -7.58
N TYR A 137 9.88 -20.07 -8.81
CA TYR A 137 9.88 -20.92 -10.00
C TYR A 137 11.26 -21.50 -10.35
N VAL A 138 12.32 -21.11 -9.64
CA VAL A 138 13.65 -21.66 -9.90
C VAL A 138 13.79 -23.05 -9.25
N ASN A 139 14.72 -23.86 -9.74
CA ASN A 139 14.96 -25.18 -9.17
C ASN A 139 15.55 -25.09 -7.74
N GLU A 140 15.49 -26.19 -7.00
CA GLU A 140 15.96 -26.24 -5.60
C GLU A 140 17.46 -25.88 -5.46
N GLN A 141 18.29 -26.22 -6.46
CA GLN A 141 19.71 -25.85 -6.45
C GLN A 141 19.91 -24.33 -6.43
N PHE A 142 19.09 -23.57 -7.15
CA PHE A 142 19.16 -22.10 -7.18
C PHE A 142 18.45 -21.45 -5.99
N LYS A 143 17.47 -22.13 -5.37
CA LYS A 143 16.88 -21.71 -4.08
C LYS A 143 17.84 -21.90 -2.90
N ASP A 144 18.88 -22.72 -3.05
CA ASP A 144 19.98 -22.88 -2.09
C ASP A 144 21.23 -22.05 -2.48
N ASP A 145 21.21 -21.37 -3.63
CA ASP A 145 22.30 -20.49 -4.05
C ASP A 145 22.19 -19.12 -3.36
N LYS A 146 23.12 -18.87 -2.44
CA LYS A 146 23.15 -17.64 -1.63
C LYS A 146 23.10 -16.36 -2.47
N ASP A 147 23.78 -16.29 -3.62
CA ASP A 147 23.85 -15.04 -4.40
C ASP A 147 22.52 -14.73 -5.08
N ILE A 148 21.85 -15.77 -5.60
CA ILE A 148 20.54 -15.66 -6.24
C ILE A 148 19.49 -15.26 -5.21
N VAL A 149 19.44 -15.96 -4.08
CA VAL A 149 18.49 -15.65 -3.01
C VAL A 149 18.76 -14.26 -2.44
N LEU A 150 20.03 -13.88 -2.22
CA LEU A 150 20.37 -12.55 -1.73
C LEU A 150 19.93 -11.45 -2.70
N ALA A 151 20.05 -11.68 -4.02
CA ALA A 151 19.55 -10.75 -5.02
C ALA A 151 18.01 -10.66 -5.01
N ALA A 152 17.32 -11.79 -4.85
CA ALA A 152 15.87 -11.85 -4.76
C ALA A 152 15.34 -11.11 -3.53
N VAL A 153 15.88 -11.39 -2.33
CA VAL A 153 15.40 -10.77 -1.07
C VAL A 153 15.71 -9.28 -0.99
N LYS A 154 16.81 -8.82 -1.60
CA LYS A 154 17.12 -7.39 -1.72
C LYS A 154 16.14 -6.65 -2.63
N GLN A 155 15.56 -7.34 -3.61
CA GLN A 155 14.53 -6.78 -4.48
C GLN A 155 13.15 -6.85 -3.79
N LYS A 156 12.82 -7.99 -3.16
CA LYS A 156 11.58 -8.23 -2.40
C LYS A 156 11.86 -9.16 -1.21
N GLY A 157 11.80 -8.63 0.01
CA GLY A 157 12.15 -9.36 1.24
C GLY A 157 11.36 -10.64 1.45
N MET A 158 10.05 -10.60 1.12
CA MET A 158 9.15 -11.76 1.17
C MET A 158 9.54 -12.93 0.25
N ALA A 159 10.47 -12.74 -0.69
CA ALA A 159 11.02 -13.84 -1.49
C ALA A 159 11.73 -14.89 -0.60
N LEU A 160 12.11 -14.55 0.63
CA LEU A 160 12.72 -15.49 1.60
C LEU A 160 11.88 -16.76 1.81
N GLN A 161 10.56 -16.70 1.64
CA GLN A 161 9.67 -17.85 1.79
C GLN A 161 10.01 -19.02 0.86
N TYR A 162 10.58 -18.73 -0.32
CA TYR A 162 10.96 -19.72 -1.33
C TYR A 162 12.41 -20.17 -1.25
N ALA A 163 13.21 -19.56 -0.37
CA ALA A 163 14.58 -19.99 -0.16
C ALA A 163 14.63 -21.38 0.48
N SER A 164 15.75 -22.08 0.33
CA SER A 164 15.99 -23.34 1.04
C SER A 164 15.98 -23.13 2.56
N GLU A 165 15.71 -24.20 3.32
CA GLU A 165 15.76 -24.14 4.80
C GLU A 165 17.16 -23.75 5.30
N ASN A 166 18.23 -24.12 4.58
CA ASN A 166 19.60 -23.70 4.87
C ASN A 166 19.74 -22.18 4.80
N LEU A 167 19.15 -21.54 3.78
CA LEU A 167 19.23 -20.09 3.60
C LEU A 167 18.23 -19.32 4.46
N LYS A 168 17.09 -19.92 4.83
CA LYS A 168 16.20 -19.40 5.88
C LYS A 168 16.85 -19.43 7.27
N ASN A 169 17.83 -20.31 7.49
CA ASN A 169 18.69 -20.28 8.68
C ASN A 169 20.00 -19.48 8.46
N ASN A 170 20.20 -18.85 7.30
CA ASN A 170 21.39 -18.05 7.05
C ASN A 170 21.18 -16.61 7.51
N LYS A 171 21.80 -16.25 8.63
CA LYS A 171 21.67 -14.92 9.25
C LYS A 171 21.91 -13.77 8.28
N SER A 172 22.87 -13.87 7.36
CA SER A 172 23.17 -12.79 6.40
C SER A 172 22.08 -12.59 5.34
N VAL A 173 21.44 -13.68 4.91
CA VAL A 173 20.33 -13.63 3.94
C VAL A 173 19.07 -13.12 4.64
N VAL A 174 18.77 -13.65 5.82
CA VAL A 174 17.61 -13.21 6.61
C VAL A 174 17.73 -11.74 6.99
N LEU A 175 18.91 -11.26 7.42
CA LEU A 175 19.12 -9.84 7.71
C LEU A 175 18.85 -8.96 6.48
N ALA A 176 19.28 -9.37 5.29
CA ALA A 176 19.01 -8.63 4.07
C ALA A 176 17.51 -8.62 3.73
N ALA A 177 16.80 -9.74 3.98
CA ALA A 177 15.36 -9.83 3.76
C ALA A 177 14.58 -8.93 4.72
N VAL A 178 14.86 -8.99 6.03
CA VAL A 178 14.13 -8.20 7.04
C VAL A 178 14.43 -6.70 6.97
N GLN A 179 15.62 -6.33 6.49
CA GLN A 179 15.96 -4.92 6.21
C GLN A 179 15.18 -4.37 5.01
N GLN A 180 14.77 -5.24 4.08
CA GLN A 180 13.95 -4.86 2.93
C GLN A 180 12.46 -4.83 3.32
N ASP A 181 12.00 -5.86 4.04
CA ASP A 181 10.62 -6.02 4.51
C ASP A 181 10.62 -6.72 5.88
N GLY A 182 10.23 -6.00 6.94
CA GLY A 182 10.27 -6.51 8.31
C GLY A 182 9.43 -7.78 8.51
N TRP A 183 8.39 -7.97 7.71
CA TRP A 183 7.52 -9.15 7.74
C TRP A 183 8.20 -10.42 7.25
N ALA A 184 9.29 -10.31 6.49
CA ALA A 184 10.07 -11.46 6.03
C ALA A 184 10.62 -12.32 7.18
N LEU A 185 10.66 -11.78 8.41
CA LEU A 185 11.04 -12.51 9.62
C LEU A 185 10.20 -13.78 9.81
N GLU A 186 8.93 -13.79 9.42
CA GLU A 186 8.03 -14.94 9.58
C GLU A 186 8.53 -16.21 8.85
N HIS A 187 9.34 -16.03 7.80
CA HIS A 187 9.90 -17.12 7.00
C HIS A 187 11.31 -17.52 7.39
N ALA A 188 11.94 -16.81 8.34
CA ALA A 188 13.22 -17.22 8.88
C ALA A 188 13.09 -18.51 9.70
N SER A 189 14.21 -19.18 9.96
CA SER A 189 14.23 -20.30 10.91
C SER A 189 13.76 -19.87 12.31
N LYS A 190 13.22 -20.81 13.10
CA LYS A 190 12.82 -20.53 14.49
C LYS A 190 13.96 -19.98 15.36
N GLU A 191 15.19 -20.37 15.05
CA GLU A 191 16.39 -19.85 15.72
C GLU A 191 16.57 -18.37 15.43
N LEU A 192 16.50 -17.96 14.16
CA LEU A 192 16.67 -16.56 13.75
C LEU A 192 15.47 -15.68 14.06
N GLN A 193 14.25 -16.25 14.11
CA GLN A 193 13.06 -15.55 14.61
C GLN A 193 13.20 -15.13 16.08
N ASN A 194 14.05 -15.82 16.85
CA ASN A 194 14.35 -15.46 18.24
C ASN A 194 15.72 -14.78 18.40
N ASP A 195 16.46 -14.57 17.31
CA ASP A 195 17.73 -13.85 17.35
C ASP A 195 17.48 -12.35 17.53
N LYS A 196 17.92 -11.81 18.68
CA LYS A 196 17.72 -10.40 19.03
C LYS A 196 18.18 -9.42 17.96
N ARG A 197 19.28 -9.69 17.24
CA ARG A 197 19.79 -8.76 16.22
C ARG A 197 18.92 -8.78 14.97
N VAL A 198 18.44 -9.95 14.55
CA VAL A 198 17.54 -10.08 13.41
C VAL A 198 16.19 -9.43 13.73
N VAL A 199 15.64 -9.71 14.91
CA VAL A 199 14.38 -9.12 15.37
C VAL A 199 14.49 -7.60 15.49
N LEU A 200 15.58 -7.07 16.06
CA LEU A 200 15.81 -5.62 16.12
C LEU A 200 15.88 -4.98 14.74
N ALA A 201 16.47 -5.66 13.75
CA ALA A 201 16.47 -5.15 12.38
C ALA A 201 15.06 -5.14 11.78
N ALA A 202 14.27 -6.18 12.01
CA ALA A 202 12.89 -6.28 11.53
C ALA A 202 11.97 -5.21 12.13
N VAL A 203 12.00 -5.02 13.46
CA VAL A 203 11.14 -4.00 14.13
C VAL A 203 11.54 -2.57 13.81
N ARG A 204 12.81 -2.32 13.50
CA ARG A 204 13.26 -1.00 13.02
C ARG A 204 12.78 -0.70 11.62
N GLN A 205 12.57 -1.74 10.80
CA GLN A 205 12.01 -1.59 9.48
C GLN A 205 10.48 -1.42 9.53
N ASP A 206 9.78 -2.27 10.26
CA ASP A 206 8.35 -2.13 10.54
C ASP A 206 8.06 -2.40 12.03
N GLY A 207 7.66 -1.36 12.77
CA GLY A 207 7.33 -1.49 14.19
C GLY A 207 6.18 -2.45 14.47
N SER A 208 5.33 -2.70 13.46
CA SER A 208 4.20 -3.62 13.54
C SER A 208 4.64 -5.08 13.61
N THR A 209 5.88 -5.41 13.20
CA THR A 209 6.47 -6.76 13.34
C THR A 209 6.51 -7.23 14.79
N LEU A 210 6.43 -6.33 15.78
CA LEU A 210 6.32 -6.67 17.20
C LEU A 210 5.15 -7.63 17.51
N GLN A 211 4.09 -7.65 16.69
CA GLN A 211 2.95 -8.54 16.88
C GLN A 211 3.22 -10.01 16.51
N GLU A 212 4.24 -10.28 15.70
CA GLU A 212 4.57 -11.61 15.19
C GLU A 212 5.70 -12.29 15.96
N ILE A 213 6.51 -11.51 16.69
CA ILE A 213 7.62 -12.08 17.47
C ILE A 213 7.14 -12.82 18.72
N SER A 214 7.99 -13.68 19.28
CA SER A 214 7.67 -14.45 20.48
C SER A 214 7.37 -13.54 21.69
N GLN A 215 6.51 -14.02 22.59
CA GLN A 215 6.10 -13.26 23.77
C GLN A 215 7.31 -12.85 24.65
N GLU A 216 8.34 -13.69 24.71
CA GLU A 216 9.58 -13.38 25.44
C GLU A 216 10.25 -12.11 24.89
N LEU A 217 10.30 -11.96 23.56
CA LEU A 217 10.89 -10.79 22.93
C LEU A 217 9.99 -9.55 23.01
N ARG A 218 8.66 -9.71 23.02
CA ARG A 218 7.71 -8.61 23.31
C ARG A 218 7.85 -8.05 24.73
N ASN A 219 8.48 -8.80 25.63
CA ASN A 219 8.78 -8.36 26.99
C ASN A 219 10.15 -7.68 27.09
N THR A 220 10.91 -7.59 26.00
CA THR A 220 12.23 -6.98 25.98
C THR A 220 12.12 -5.48 25.73
N LYS A 221 12.48 -4.68 26.74
CA LYS A 221 12.44 -3.21 26.70
C LYS A 221 13.08 -2.63 25.42
N GLU A 222 14.26 -3.10 25.04
CA GLU A 222 14.99 -2.58 23.86
C GLU A 222 14.23 -2.79 22.55
N ILE A 223 13.64 -3.98 22.36
CA ILE A 223 12.89 -4.33 21.15
C ILE A 223 11.59 -3.52 21.08
N VAL A 224 10.86 -3.44 22.19
CA VAL A 224 9.62 -2.66 22.27
C VAL A 224 9.89 -1.17 22.07
N LEU A 225 10.97 -0.64 22.66
CA LEU A 225 11.35 0.76 22.48
C LEU A 225 11.66 1.06 21.02
N ALA A 226 12.42 0.20 20.34
CA ALA A 226 12.69 0.34 18.90
C ALA A 226 11.40 0.28 18.06
N ALA A 227 10.49 -0.63 18.39
CA ALA A 227 9.23 -0.79 17.68
C ALA A 227 8.31 0.45 17.84
N VAL A 228 8.16 1.00 19.05
CA VAL A 228 7.32 2.19 19.27
C VAL A 228 7.92 3.47 18.69
N GLN A 229 9.25 3.56 18.61
CA GLN A 229 9.93 4.66 17.94
C GLN A 229 9.69 4.67 16.43
N GLN A 230 9.54 3.49 15.82
CA GLN A 230 9.09 3.37 14.44
C GLN A 230 7.58 3.69 14.38
N ASN A 231 6.76 2.88 15.04
CA ASN A 231 5.31 2.93 14.98
C ASN A 231 4.72 3.01 16.40
N GLY A 232 4.20 4.17 16.81
CA GLY A 232 3.63 4.36 18.14
C GLY A 232 2.51 3.36 18.51
N TRP A 233 1.77 2.84 17.52
CA TRP A 233 0.74 1.82 17.73
C TRP A 233 1.29 0.47 18.17
N ALA A 234 2.60 0.22 18.01
CA ALA A 234 3.24 -1.01 18.45
C ALA A 234 3.12 -1.21 19.98
N LEU A 235 2.87 -0.13 20.75
CA LEU A 235 2.66 -0.20 22.19
C LEU A 235 1.55 -1.18 22.60
N GLN A 236 0.54 -1.38 21.75
CA GLN A 236 -0.57 -2.30 22.03
C GLN A 236 -0.11 -3.76 22.24
N TYR A 237 0.99 -4.16 21.60
CA TYR A 237 1.55 -5.51 21.65
C TYR A 237 2.57 -5.72 22.78
N ALA A 238 2.98 -4.65 23.46
CA ALA A 238 3.83 -4.73 24.63
C ALA A 238 3.06 -5.35 25.81
N ASN A 239 3.79 -5.92 26.77
CA ASN A 239 3.15 -6.40 28.00
C ASN A 239 2.76 -5.24 28.93
N GLU A 240 1.93 -5.54 29.93
CA GLU A 240 1.41 -4.54 30.88
C GLU A 240 2.52 -3.79 31.63
N LYS A 241 3.62 -4.48 31.99
CA LYS A 241 4.78 -3.84 32.64
C LYS A 241 5.45 -2.78 31.77
N LEU A 242 5.52 -3.00 30.46
CA LEU A 242 6.11 -2.05 29.51
C LEU A 242 5.10 -0.97 29.08
N LYS A 243 3.80 -1.27 29.09
CA LYS A 243 2.72 -0.26 28.97
C LYS A 243 2.63 0.69 30.16
N ASP A 244 3.14 0.29 31.32
CA ASP A 244 3.33 1.14 32.50
C ASP A 244 4.74 1.77 32.56
N ASN A 245 5.59 1.52 31.56
CA ASN A 245 6.92 2.14 31.51
C ASN A 245 6.85 3.52 30.87
N LYS A 246 7.02 4.57 31.69
CA LYS A 246 6.95 5.97 31.24
C LYS A 246 7.85 6.28 30.04
N GLU A 247 9.05 5.73 29.95
CA GLU A 247 9.99 5.99 28.85
C GLU A 247 9.47 5.43 27.52
N ILE A 248 8.99 4.19 27.52
CA ILE A 248 8.42 3.54 26.32
C ILE A 248 7.14 4.26 25.90
N VAL A 249 6.25 4.55 26.84
CA VAL A 249 4.99 5.24 26.54
C VAL A 249 5.26 6.64 26.00
N LEU A 250 6.20 7.39 26.58
CA LEU A 250 6.60 8.70 26.04
C LEU A 250 7.13 8.60 24.60
N ALA A 251 7.94 7.58 24.31
CA ALA A 251 8.40 7.35 22.94
C ALA A 251 7.22 7.06 21.99
N ALA A 252 6.28 6.22 22.41
CA ALA A 252 5.09 5.86 21.63
C ALA A 252 4.17 7.05 21.36
N VAL A 253 3.85 7.86 22.38
CA VAL A 253 2.92 9.00 22.23
C VAL A 253 3.54 10.14 21.44
N ARG A 254 4.86 10.34 21.53
CA ARG A 254 5.57 11.30 20.68
C ARG A 254 5.58 10.89 19.21
N GLN A 255 5.59 9.59 18.93
CA GLN A 255 5.40 9.10 17.57
C GLN A 255 3.93 9.30 17.14
N ASN A 256 2.99 8.81 17.94
CA ASN A 256 1.56 8.94 17.68
C ASN A 256 0.78 9.19 18.97
N GLY A 257 0.19 10.37 19.12
CA GLY A 257 -0.53 10.77 20.34
C GLY A 257 -1.66 9.82 20.74
N TRP A 258 -2.29 9.12 19.79
CA TRP A 258 -3.32 8.11 20.08
C TRP A 258 -2.78 6.82 20.71
N ALA A 259 -1.47 6.60 20.71
CA ALA A 259 -0.86 5.46 21.40
C ALA A 259 -1.14 5.46 22.91
N ILE A 260 -1.47 6.62 23.51
CA ILE A 260 -1.79 6.74 24.94
C ILE A 260 -2.96 5.84 25.36
N GLN A 261 -3.85 5.46 24.44
CA GLN A 261 -4.95 4.54 24.74
C GLN A 261 -4.48 3.17 25.27
N TYR A 262 -3.27 2.75 24.89
CA TYR A 262 -2.66 1.48 25.31
C TYR A 262 -1.76 1.61 26.54
N ALA A 263 -1.53 2.82 27.04
CA ALA A 263 -0.77 3.02 28.28
C ALA A 263 -1.56 2.52 29.49
N SER A 264 -0.87 2.31 30.61
CA SER A 264 -1.51 2.02 31.89
C SER A 264 -2.41 3.18 32.35
N GLU A 265 -3.40 2.89 33.18
CA GLU A 265 -4.26 3.93 33.78
C GLU A 265 -3.47 4.95 34.60
N GLN A 266 -2.37 4.52 35.22
CA GLN A 266 -1.45 5.39 35.94
C GLN A 266 -0.82 6.42 34.99
N LEU A 267 -0.35 6.00 33.81
CA LEU A 267 0.29 6.89 32.84
C LEU A 267 -0.73 7.74 32.05
N LYS A 268 -1.96 7.26 31.87
CA LYS A 268 -3.07 8.09 31.35
C LYS A 268 -3.47 9.23 32.29
N ASN A 269 -3.07 9.17 33.55
CA ASN A 269 -3.22 10.24 34.54
C ASN A 269 -1.88 10.94 34.85
N ASN A 270 -0.80 10.61 34.14
CA ASN A 270 0.48 11.28 34.29
C ASN A 270 0.53 12.51 33.39
N GLU A 271 0.65 13.69 33.99
CA GLU A 271 0.60 14.97 33.28
C GLU A 271 1.66 15.06 32.16
N ASP A 272 2.90 14.66 32.39
CA ASP A 272 3.97 14.72 31.37
C ASP A 272 3.66 13.86 30.14
N VAL A 273 3.15 12.65 30.35
CA VAL A 273 2.79 11.71 29.26
C VAL A 273 1.59 12.25 28.49
N VAL A 274 0.60 12.74 29.23
CA VAL A 274 -0.62 13.30 28.68
C VAL A 274 -0.34 14.54 27.83
N LEU A 275 0.46 15.47 28.33
CA LEU A 275 0.81 16.68 27.58
C LEU A 275 1.55 16.31 26.30
N ALA A 276 2.51 15.40 26.35
CA ALA A 276 3.20 14.92 25.15
C ALA A 276 2.24 14.28 24.12
N ALA A 277 1.24 13.51 24.57
CA ALA A 277 0.25 12.91 23.69
C ALA A 277 -0.68 13.96 23.05
N LEU A 278 -1.09 14.98 23.81
CA LEU A 278 -1.96 16.06 23.34
C LEU A 278 -1.25 17.03 22.40
N GLU A 279 0.03 17.32 22.65
CA GLU A 279 0.88 18.08 21.74
C GLU A 279 0.99 17.37 20.38
N GLN A 280 1.11 16.04 20.38
CA GLN A 280 1.16 15.26 19.14
C GLN A 280 -0.22 15.15 18.47
N ASN A 281 -1.29 14.94 19.23
CA ASN A 281 -2.66 14.89 18.71
C ASN A 281 -3.69 15.32 19.78
N GLY A 282 -4.29 16.49 19.61
CA GLY A 282 -5.28 17.02 20.57
C GLY A 282 -6.51 16.12 20.79
N LEU A 283 -6.86 15.27 19.83
CA LEU A 283 -7.97 14.30 19.98
C LEU A 283 -7.63 13.14 20.92
N ALA A 284 -6.35 12.97 21.29
CA ALA A 284 -5.95 12.01 22.31
C ALA A 284 -6.61 12.28 23.67
N LEU A 285 -7.21 13.46 23.86
CA LEU A 285 -8.02 13.80 25.03
C LEU A 285 -9.11 12.76 25.32
N GLU A 286 -9.64 12.08 24.30
CA GLU A 286 -10.58 10.97 24.45
C GLU A 286 -10.09 9.90 25.44
N TYR A 287 -8.80 9.54 25.37
CA TYR A 287 -8.22 8.39 26.07
C TYR A 287 -7.54 8.75 27.40
N ILE A 288 -7.54 10.03 27.77
CA ILE A 288 -6.93 10.52 29.01
C ILE A 288 -7.83 10.17 30.20
N GLY A 289 -7.20 9.93 31.36
CA GLY A 289 -7.91 9.68 32.61
C GLY A 289 -8.80 10.86 33.03
N PRO A 290 -9.92 10.60 33.71
CA PRO A 290 -10.95 11.61 33.99
C PRO A 290 -10.43 12.80 34.80
N ALA A 291 -9.48 12.58 35.72
CA ALA A 291 -8.92 13.64 36.56
C ALA A 291 -8.27 14.77 35.74
N LEU A 292 -7.59 14.44 34.64
CA LEU A 292 -6.92 15.42 33.79
C LEU A 292 -7.84 16.04 32.72
N LYS A 293 -8.99 15.41 32.44
CA LYS A 293 -10.03 16.01 31.58
C LYS A 293 -10.74 17.20 32.23
N ASP A 294 -10.65 17.32 33.55
CA ASP A 294 -11.10 18.49 34.33
C ASP A 294 -9.97 19.49 34.63
N ASN A 295 -8.74 19.21 34.16
CA ASN A 295 -7.63 20.15 34.30
C ASN A 295 -7.63 21.16 33.15
N LYS A 296 -7.83 22.44 33.49
CA LYS A 296 -7.90 23.54 32.52
C LYS A 296 -6.66 23.65 31.65
N ASN A 297 -5.46 23.49 32.21
CA ASN A 297 -4.21 23.64 31.45
C ASN A 297 -4.07 22.52 30.42
N VAL A 298 -4.36 21.28 30.81
CA VAL A 298 -4.30 20.10 29.93
C VAL A 298 -5.32 20.23 28.79
N VAL A 299 -6.57 20.57 29.10
CA VAL A 299 -7.61 20.73 28.08
C VAL A 299 -7.29 21.90 27.14
N LEU A 300 -6.74 23.01 27.65
CA LEU A 300 -6.31 24.11 26.79
C LEU A 300 -5.25 23.70 25.76
N VAL A 301 -4.29 22.85 26.13
CA VAL A 301 -3.30 22.30 25.19
C VAL A 301 -4.00 21.47 24.11
N ALA A 302 -4.92 20.59 24.49
CA ALA A 302 -5.70 19.79 23.54
C ALA A 302 -6.50 20.66 22.55
N LEU A 303 -7.20 21.68 23.06
CA LEU A 303 -8.03 22.58 22.25
C LEU A 303 -7.21 23.44 21.28
N LYS A 304 -6.04 23.92 21.72
CA LYS A 304 -5.12 24.67 20.87
C LYS A 304 -4.55 23.81 19.74
N GLN A 305 -4.30 22.53 20.01
CA GLN A 305 -3.82 21.61 18.98
C GLN A 305 -4.94 21.15 18.03
N ASN A 306 -6.11 20.81 18.56
CA ASN A 306 -7.29 20.47 17.77
C ASN A 306 -8.57 20.89 18.52
N GLY A 307 -9.29 21.88 17.98
CA GLY A 307 -10.50 22.44 18.58
C GLY A 307 -11.64 21.42 18.70
N LEU A 308 -11.65 20.37 17.87
CA LEU A 308 -12.63 19.28 18.01
C LEU A 308 -12.43 18.46 19.29
N ALA A 309 -11.27 18.57 19.96
CA ALA A 309 -11.03 17.94 21.25
C ALA A 309 -12.03 18.40 22.33
N LEU A 310 -12.73 19.53 22.13
CA LEU A 310 -13.84 19.97 22.99
C LEU A 310 -14.93 18.90 23.15
N GLU A 311 -15.10 18.03 22.15
CA GLU A 311 -16.00 16.87 22.22
C GLU A 311 -15.72 15.98 23.44
N TYR A 312 -14.45 15.82 23.81
CA TYR A 312 -13.99 14.92 24.87
C TYR A 312 -13.68 15.63 26.19
N ALA A 313 -13.74 16.97 26.22
CA ALA A 313 -13.63 17.75 27.44
C ALA A 313 -14.84 17.51 28.36
N SER A 314 -14.67 17.79 29.65
CA SER A 314 -15.77 17.68 30.61
C SER A 314 -16.88 18.70 30.35
N GLN A 315 -18.07 18.44 30.89
CA GLN A 315 -19.23 19.31 30.68
C GLN A 315 -18.98 20.74 31.20
N ASN A 316 -18.16 20.87 32.24
CA ASN A 316 -17.76 22.17 32.79
C ASN A 316 -17.07 23.02 31.72
N PHE A 317 -16.13 22.45 30.95
CA PHE A 317 -15.44 23.18 29.89
C PHE A 317 -16.26 23.36 28.61
N LYS A 318 -17.22 22.47 28.34
CA LYS A 318 -18.22 22.69 27.28
C LYS A 318 -19.17 23.86 27.59
N ASN A 319 -19.32 24.20 28.87
CA ASN A 319 -20.10 25.35 29.35
C ASN A 319 -19.24 26.61 29.57
N ASP A 320 -17.90 26.52 29.52
CA ASP A 320 -16.99 27.64 29.72
C ASP A 320 -16.79 28.40 28.42
N GLU A 321 -17.23 29.66 28.38
CA GLU A 321 -17.14 30.52 27.19
C GLU A 321 -15.69 30.69 26.70
N ASN A 322 -14.70 30.77 27.58
CA ASN A 322 -13.29 30.96 27.18
C ASN A 322 -12.71 29.69 26.54
N MET A 323 -13.05 28.53 27.09
CA MET A 323 -12.60 27.24 26.55
C MET A 323 -13.24 26.99 25.18
N VAL A 324 -14.55 27.20 25.07
CA VAL A 324 -15.29 27.09 23.82
C VAL A 324 -14.77 28.09 22.79
N LEU A 325 -14.51 29.34 23.18
CA LEU A 325 -13.92 30.35 22.29
C LEU A 325 -12.58 29.87 21.73
N THR A 326 -11.70 29.32 22.59
CA THR A 326 -10.39 28.79 22.16
C THR A 326 -10.56 27.65 21.15
N ALA A 327 -11.47 26.71 21.42
CA ALA A 327 -11.77 25.59 20.54
C ALA A 327 -12.31 26.04 19.17
N VAL A 328 -13.23 27.00 19.19
CA VAL A 328 -13.87 27.56 17.98
C VAL A 328 -12.86 28.38 17.18
N GLN A 329 -11.97 29.14 17.84
CA GLN A 329 -10.89 29.86 17.17
C GLN A 329 -9.96 28.92 16.41
N GLN A 330 -9.67 27.74 16.95
CA GLN A 330 -8.88 26.72 16.29
C GLN A 330 -9.67 26.04 15.14
N ASN A 331 -10.91 25.63 15.40
CA ASN A 331 -11.78 25.00 14.42
C ASN A 331 -13.25 25.36 14.68
N GLY A 332 -13.86 26.12 13.78
CA GLY A 332 -15.24 26.58 13.92
C GLY A 332 -16.28 25.46 14.09
N LYS A 333 -16.00 24.24 13.61
CA LYS A 333 -16.87 23.07 13.81
C LYS A 333 -16.94 22.64 15.27
N ALA A 334 -15.98 23.03 16.12
CA ALA A 334 -15.98 22.73 17.55
C ALA A 334 -17.20 23.28 18.28
N LEU A 335 -17.82 24.36 17.77
CA LEU A 335 -19.00 24.98 18.38
C LEU A 335 -20.14 23.96 18.61
N ARG A 336 -20.28 22.95 17.74
CA ARG A 336 -21.30 21.88 17.87
C ARG A 336 -21.19 21.06 19.15
N HIS A 337 -20.01 21.06 19.78
CA HIS A 337 -19.73 20.33 21.02
C HIS A 337 -19.86 21.19 22.28
N ALA A 338 -20.05 22.51 22.12
CA ALA A 338 -20.34 23.41 23.24
C ALA A 338 -21.74 23.16 23.81
N SER A 339 -22.01 23.74 24.97
CA SER A 339 -23.35 23.71 25.57
C SER A 339 -24.40 24.38 24.67
N TYR A 340 -25.67 23.98 24.81
CA TYR A 340 -26.77 24.53 24.01
C TYR A 340 -26.86 26.07 24.09
N GLY A 341 -26.57 26.64 25.26
CA GLY A 341 -26.55 28.10 25.45
C GLY A 341 -25.44 28.78 24.65
N LEU A 342 -24.23 28.20 24.65
CA LEU A 342 -23.08 28.74 23.93
C LEU A 342 -23.17 28.52 22.42
N GLN A 343 -23.79 27.44 21.97
CA GLN A 343 -24.08 27.21 20.55
C GLN A 343 -24.92 28.34 19.93
N LYS A 344 -25.80 28.97 20.71
CA LYS A 344 -26.63 30.10 20.28
C LYS A 344 -26.00 31.47 20.54
N ASN A 345 -24.80 31.52 21.11
CA ASN A 345 -24.14 32.78 21.41
C ASN A 345 -23.76 33.49 20.09
N LYS A 346 -24.32 34.70 19.90
CA LYS A 346 -24.12 35.50 18.68
C LYS A 346 -22.63 35.77 18.40
N LYS A 347 -21.81 35.97 19.43
CA LYS A 347 -20.37 36.22 19.27
C LYS A 347 -19.66 35.01 18.65
N LEU A 348 -19.91 33.82 19.20
CA LEU A 348 -19.32 32.57 18.71
C LEU A 348 -19.83 32.21 17.31
N ILE A 349 -21.12 32.39 17.03
CA ILE A 349 -21.68 32.16 15.69
C ILE A 349 -21.04 33.10 14.66
N ASN A 350 -20.89 34.38 14.98
CA ASN A 350 -20.26 35.34 14.06
C ASN A 350 -18.79 34.97 13.81
N LEU A 351 -18.07 34.51 14.83
CA LEU A 351 -16.70 34.02 14.68
C LEU A 351 -16.61 32.83 13.71
N VAL A 352 -17.49 31.84 13.84
CA VAL A 352 -17.54 30.68 12.93
C VAL A 352 -17.88 31.08 11.49
N LYS A 353 -18.78 32.04 11.31
CA LYS A 353 -19.14 32.55 9.97
C LYS A 353 -17.97 33.25 9.29
N ASN A 354 -17.19 34.02 10.05
CA ASN A 354 -16.00 34.69 9.52
C ASN A 354 -14.91 33.70 9.12
N GLN A 355 -14.74 32.59 9.84
CA GLN A 355 -13.78 31.53 9.48
C GLN A 355 -14.18 30.74 8.22
N ASN A 356 -15.48 30.54 8.00
CA ASN A 356 -16.00 29.80 6.84
C ASN A 356 -16.25 30.70 5.62
N SER A 357 -15.99 32.01 5.72
CA SER A 357 -16.07 32.90 4.58
C SER A 357 -14.86 32.65 3.68
N PRO A 358 -15.04 32.33 2.38
CA PRO A 358 -13.91 32.22 1.48
C PRO A 358 -13.18 33.56 1.48
N LEU A 359 -11.88 33.53 1.78
CA LEU A 359 -10.97 34.63 1.46
C LEU A 359 -11.18 34.96 -0.02
N ILE A 360 -11.90 36.04 -0.30
CA ILE A 360 -11.94 36.61 -1.64
C ILE A 360 -10.52 37.18 -1.86
N PRO A 361 -9.74 36.64 -2.81
CA PRO A 361 -8.39 37.11 -3.08
C PRO A 361 -8.35 38.54 -3.60
#